data_AF-A0A656JPI8-F1
#
_entry.id   AF-A0A656JPI8-F1
#
_cell.length_a   1.000
_cell.length_b   1.000
_cell.length_c   1.000
_cell.angle_alpha   90.00
_cell.angle_beta   90.00
_cell.angle_gamma   90.00
#
_symmetry.space_group_name_H-M   'P 1'
#
loop_
_entity.id
_entity.type
_entity.pdbx_description
1 polymer ?
#
loop_
_entity_poly.entity_id
_entity_poly.type
_entity_poly.pdbx_seq_one_letter_code
_entity_poly.pdbx_strand_id
1 'polypeptide(L)'
;MTDTHVPHPELPAAEEGEERPHRRIKSFVMRAGRMTEGQQRGLDQGRPLFGLSLTDTPVDFDQVFGRSAPRTLEIGFGMGHSLL
;
A
#
# COMPACT_ATOMS: atom_id res chain seq x y z
N MET A 1 66.19 39.58 3.58
CA MET A 1 64.97 40.13 4.22
C MET A 1 63.85 39.96 3.21
N THR A 2 62.87 39.08 3.31
CA THR A 2 62.44 38.12 4.35
C THR A 2 61.70 37.03 3.56
N ASP A 3 62.20 35.80 3.62
CA ASP A 3 61.45 34.61 3.22
C ASP A 3 60.17 34.55 4.07
N THR A 4 59.02 34.82 3.45
CA THR A 4 57.72 34.62 4.10
C THR A 4 57.20 33.27 3.65
N HIS A 5 57.54 32.25 4.43
CA HIS A 5 56.93 30.93 4.35
C HIS A 5 55.46 31.05 4.77
N VAL A 6 54.56 31.03 3.80
CA VAL A 6 53.11 30.91 4.05
C VAL A 6 52.83 29.42 4.26
N PRO A 7 52.34 28.98 5.43
CA PRO A 7 51.98 27.59 5.61
C PRO A 7 50.76 27.28 4.74
N HIS A 8 50.90 26.26 3.90
CA HIS A 8 49.76 25.68 3.18
C HIS A 8 48.85 25.02 4.23
N PRO A 9 47.54 25.30 4.25
CA PRO A 9 46.64 24.48 5.06
C PRO A 9 46.63 23.08 4.47
N GLU A 10 47.02 22.08 5.27
CA GLU A 10 46.80 20.67 4.94
C GLU A 10 45.29 20.49 4.76
N LEU A 11 44.88 20.21 3.52
CA LEU A 11 43.53 19.75 3.23
C LEU A 11 43.32 18.46 4.02
N PRO A 12 42.20 18.31 4.75
CA PRO A 12 41.94 17.07 5.46
C PRO A 12 41.95 15.94 4.44
N ALA A 13 42.63 14.85 4.79
CA ALA A 13 42.67 13.61 4.03
C ALA A 13 41.23 13.28 3.61
N ALA A 14 41.06 12.95 2.32
CA ALA A 14 39.78 12.50 1.79
C ALA A 14 39.22 11.44 2.74
N GLU A 15 38.08 11.76 3.36
CA GLU A 15 37.43 10.82 4.27
C GLU A 15 37.18 9.54 3.48
N GLU A 16 37.88 8.49 3.89
CA GLU A 16 37.76 7.15 3.36
C GLU A 16 36.28 6.81 3.36
N GLY A 17 35.73 6.59 2.16
CA GLY A 17 34.29 6.44 1.98
C GLY A 17 33.75 5.42 2.96
N GLU A 18 32.89 5.88 3.88
CA GLU A 18 32.18 5.01 4.80
C GLU A 18 31.60 3.84 4.00
N GLU A 19 32.10 2.62 4.27
CA GLU A 19 31.52 1.40 3.74
C GLU A 19 30.07 1.34 4.21
N ARG A 20 29.15 1.78 3.35
CA ARG A 20 27.72 1.70 3.63
C ARG A 20 27.40 0.22 3.83
N PRO A 21 26.90 -0.21 5.00
CA PRO A 21 26.70 -1.62 5.26
C PRO A 21 25.77 -2.20 4.20
N HIS A 22 26.28 -3.16 3.42
CA HIS A 22 25.51 -3.82 2.37
C HIS A 22 24.29 -4.49 3.01
N ARG A 23 23.10 -3.97 2.73
CA ARG A 23 21.87 -4.51 3.31
C ARG A 23 21.67 -5.93 2.80
N ARG A 24 21.79 -6.92 3.70
CA ARG A 24 21.64 -8.34 3.37
C ARG A 24 20.34 -8.59 2.61
N ILE A 25 20.42 -9.29 1.47
CA ILE A 25 19.26 -9.72 0.70
C ILE A 25 18.36 -10.56 1.63
N LYS A 26 17.09 -10.18 1.75
CA LYS A 26 16.08 -10.91 2.52
C LYS A 26 15.19 -11.66 1.56
N SER A 27 15.10 -12.98 1.71
CA SER A 27 14.09 -13.80 1.05
C SER A 27 12.74 -13.57 1.74
N PHE A 28 11.73 -13.17 0.98
CA PHE A 28 10.36 -13.06 1.46
C PHE A 28 9.59 -14.31 1.02
N VAL A 29 8.89 -14.95 1.95
CA VAL A 29 7.93 -16.00 1.61
C VAL A 29 6.56 -15.35 1.34
N MET A 30 5.92 -15.76 0.26
CA MET A 30 4.51 -15.43 0.01
C MET A 30 3.69 -16.01 1.16
N ARG A 31 3.11 -15.15 2.00
CA ARG A 31 2.01 -15.60 2.87
C ARG A 31 0.82 -15.84 1.96
N ALA A 32 0.64 -17.08 1.51
CA ALA A 32 -0.65 -17.51 0.98
C ALA A 32 -1.69 -17.25 2.08
N GLY A 33 -2.43 -16.15 1.95
CA GLY A 33 -3.34 -15.66 2.95
C GLY A 33 -4.50 -16.63 3.09
N ARG A 34 -4.48 -17.45 4.14
CA ARG A 34 -5.69 -18.12 4.59
C ARG A 34 -6.60 -17.03 5.12
N MET A 35 -7.84 -17.01 4.67
CA MET A 35 -8.84 -16.11 5.22
C MET A 35 -8.97 -16.40 6.72
N THR A 36 -8.96 -15.37 7.56
CA THR A 36 -9.21 -15.55 8.98
C THR A 36 -10.64 -16.03 9.19
N GLU A 37 -10.93 -16.71 10.29
CA GLU A 37 -12.30 -17.16 10.58
C GLU A 37 -13.30 -15.99 10.62
N GLY A 38 -12.87 -14.82 11.12
CA GLY A 38 -13.69 -13.62 11.14
C GLY A 38 -14.02 -13.12 9.73
N GLN A 39 -13.05 -13.13 8.82
CA GLN A 39 -13.27 -12.79 7.42
C GLN A 39 -14.19 -13.81 6.73
N GLN A 40 -14.04 -15.11 7.03
CA GLN A 40 -14.95 -16.15 6.54
C GLN A 40 -16.38 -15.91 6.98
N ARG A 41 -16.61 -15.74 8.28
CA ARG A 41 -17.95 -15.42 8.81
C ARG A 41 -18.52 -14.13 8.21
N GLY A 42 -17.68 -13.11 8.04
CA GLY A 42 -18.09 -11.84 7.42
C GLY A 42 -18.57 -12.03 5.99
N LEU A 43 -17.88 -12.84 5.19
CA LEU A 43 -18.34 -13.20 3.85
C LEU A 43 -19.61 -14.06 3.90
N ASP A 44 -19.67 -15.08 4.73
CA ASP A 44 -20.81 -16.00 4.77
C ASP A 44 -22.11 -15.30 5.18
N GLN A 45 -22.03 -14.37 6.14
CA GLN A 45 -23.18 -13.62 6.65
C GLN A 45 -23.49 -12.38 5.79
N GLY A 46 -22.47 -11.71 5.27
CA GLY A 46 -22.62 -10.46 4.52
C GLY A 46 -22.99 -10.66 3.05
N ARG A 47 -22.48 -11.71 2.39
CA ARG A 47 -22.74 -11.94 0.96
C ARG A 47 -24.23 -12.05 0.60
N PRO A 48 -25.09 -12.73 1.37
CA PRO A 48 -26.53 -12.78 1.08
C PRO A 48 -27.25 -11.43 1.19
N LEU A 49 -26.71 -10.50 1.99
CA LEU A 49 -27.35 -9.21 2.27
C LEU A 49 -26.88 -8.11 1.33
N PHE A 50 -25.58 -8.11 1.00
CA PHE A 50 -24.93 -7.00 0.30
C PHE A 50 -24.28 -7.40 -1.02
N GLY A 51 -24.19 -8.70 -1.31
CA GLY A 51 -23.52 -9.20 -2.51
C GLY A 51 -24.42 -9.11 -3.74
N LEU A 52 -23.85 -8.60 -4.84
CA LEU A 52 -24.43 -8.73 -6.18
C LEU A 52 -23.72 -9.83 -6.94
N SER A 53 -24.48 -10.67 -7.62
CA SER A 53 -23.93 -11.69 -8.51
C SER A 53 -23.54 -11.06 -9.84
N LEU A 54 -22.40 -11.47 -10.38
CA LEU A 54 -22.00 -11.09 -11.73
C LEU A 54 -22.91 -11.79 -12.74
N THR A 55 -23.48 -11.02 -13.66
CA THR A 55 -24.33 -11.52 -14.74
C THR A 55 -24.00 -10.79 -16.04
N ASP A 56 -24.47 -11.31 -17.18
CA ASP A 56 -24.30 -10.68 -18.49
C ASP A 56 -25.27 -9.51 -18.75
N THR A 57 -26.10 -9.17 -17.76
CA THR A 57 -27.11 -8.11 -17.85
C THR A 57 -26.75 -6.91 -16.97
N PRO A 58 -27.02 -5.67 -17.41
CA PRO A 58 -26.89 -4.50 -16.57
C PRO A 58 -27.73 -4.62 -15.29
N VAL A 59 -27.17 -4.18 -14.16
CA VAL A 59 -27.87 -4.18 -12.87
C VAL A 59 -28.84 -3.01 -12.80
N ASP A 60 -30.09 -3.28 -12.40
CA ASP A 60 -31.05 -2.24 -12.00
C ASP A 60 -30.75 -1.78 -10.58
N PHE A 61 -30.04 -0.65 -10.46
CA PHE A 61 -29.68 -0.10 -9.16
C PHE A 61 -30.84 0.58 -8.43
N ASP A 62 -31.90 1.03 -9.12
CA ASP A 62 -33.08 1.57 -8.43
C ASP A 62 -33.78 0.45 -7.67
N GLN A 63 -33.90 -0.73 -8.28
CA GLN A 63 -34.43 -1.92 -7.64
C GLN A 63 -33.55 -2.41 -6.48
N VAL A 64 -32.23 -2.50 -6.68
CA VAL A 64 -31.28 -2.96 -5.64
C VAL A 64 -31.31 -2.07 -4.41
N PHE A 65 -31.32 -0.74 -4.59
CA PHE A 65 -31.30 0.21 -3.47
C PHE A 65 -32.69 0.61 -2.98
N GLY A 66 -33.77 0.21 -3.66
CA GLY A 66 -35.15 0.58 -3.34
C GLY A 66 -35.45 2.09 -3.49
N ARG A 67 -34.58 2.84 -4.17
CA ARG A 67 -34.72 4.28 -4.39
C ARG A 67 -33.89 4.76 -5.57
N SER A 68 -34.28 5.91 -6.12
CA SER A 68 -33.47 6.68 -7.07
C SER A 68 -32.75 7.81 -6.35
N ALA A 69 -31.41 7.77 -6.37
CA ALA A 69 -30.53 8.73 -5.72
C ALA A 69 -29.15 8.74 -6.41
N PRO A 70 -28.32 9.78 -6.22
CA PRO A 70 -26.92 9.77 -6.66
C PRO A 70 -26.15 8.56 -6.11
N ARG A 71 -25.20 8.04 -6.89
CA ARG A 71 -24.45 6.82 -6.58
C ARG A 71 -22.96 7.04 -6.77
N THR A 72 -22.17 6.38 -5.92
CA THR A 72 -20.71 6.36 -5.98
C THR A 72 -20.25 4.91 -6.15
N LEU A 73 -19.28 4.69 -7.04
CA LEU A 73 -18.61 3.40 -7.22
C LEU A 73 -17.13 3.55 -6.89
N GLU A 74 -16.63 2.72 -5.98
CA GLU A 74 -15.20 2.64 -5.66
C GLU A 74 -14.63 1.30 -6.12
N ILE A 75 -13.65 1.35 -7.03
CA ILE A 75 -12.95 0.16 -7.53
C ILE A 75 -11.70 -0.05 -6.66
N GLY A 76 -11.59 -1.22 -6.04
CA GLY A 76 -10.42 -1.55 -5.21
C GLY A 76 -10.46 -0.93 -3.81
N PHE A 77 -11.63 -0.84 -3.17
CA PHE A 77 -11.86 -0.23 -1.84
C PHE A 77 -11.13 -0.91 -0.66
N GLY A 78 -10.39 -1.99 -0.88
CA GLY A 78 -9.65 -2.71 0.15
C GLY A 78 -10.56 -3.23 1.28
N MET A 79 -10.36 -2.72 2.50
CA MET A 79 -11.18 -3.06 3.68
C MET A 79 -12.44 -2.19 3.81
N GLY A 80 -12.63 -1.18 2.96
CA GLY A 80 -13.83 -0.33 2.93
C GLY A 80 -13.86 0.79 3.98
N HIS A 81 -12.74 1.12 4.63
CA HIS A 81 -12.70 2.20 5.63
C HIS A 81 -13.04 3.59 5.05
N SER A 82 -12.78 3.80 3.75
CA SER A 82 -13.07 5.05 3.06
C SER A 82 -14.46 5.08 2.40
N LEU A 83 -15.14 3.93 2.34
CA LEU A 83 -16.42 3.80 1.66
C LEU A 83 -17.53 4.37 2.56
N LEU A 84 -18.03 5.56 2.22
CA LEU A 84 -19.04 6.33 2.96
C LEU A 84 -20.26 6.65 2.10
#